data_AF-A0AAD2BU51-F1
#
_entry.id   AF-A0AAD2BU51-F1
#
_cell.length_a   1.000
_cell.length_b   1.000
_cell.length_c   1.000
_cell.angle_alpha   90.00
_cell.angle_beta   90.00
_cell.angle_gamma   90.00
#
_symmetry.space_group_name_H-M   'P 1'
#
loop_
_entity.id
_entity.type
_entity.pdbx_description
1 polymer ?
#
loop_
_entity_poly.entity_id
_entity_poly.type
_entity_poly.pdbx_seq_one_letter_code
_entity_poly.pdbx_strand_id
1 'polypeptide(L)'
;MQLNPSKPVLGIVSTLAFLYLIYLFLTGDPLERINRTCAPLFQWPAKVVIGGVRIFSPGSAQAVESKFDTGFQTCRQWVWNSFYAADYARLRTRTAEDNRGGANQ
;
A
#
# COMPACT_ATOMS: atom_id res chain seq x y z
N MET A 1 20.10 22.99 -30.58
CA MET A 1 19.56 21.69 -30.12
C MET A 1 18.25 21.95 -29.40
N GLN A 2 17.11 21.62 -30.00
CA GLN A 2 15.83 21.69 -29.31
C GLN A 2 15.76 20.53 -28.29
N LEU A 3 15.87 20.84 -27.00
CA LEU A 3 15.52 19.89 -25.96
C LEU A 3 14.02 19.64 -26.04
N ASN A 4 13.63 18.54 -26.68
CA ASN A 4 12.26 18.08 -26.68
C ASN A 4 11.88 17.72 -25.22
N PRO A 5 10.97 18.46 -24.56
CA PRO A 5 10.70 18.34 -23.13
C PRO A 5 10.12 16.97 -22.73
N SER A 6 9.70 16.15 -23.70
CA SER A 6 9.18 14.80 -23.48
C SER A 6 10.20 13.78 -22.98
N LYS A 7 11.47 13.86 -23.43
CA LYS A 7 12.53 12.90 -23.08
C LYS A 7 13.02 12.98 -21.62
N PRO A 8 13.31 14.17 -21.05
CA PRO A 8 13.73 14.25 -19.66
C PRO A 8 12.60 13.88 -18.68
N VAL A 9 11.35 14.20 -19.00
CA VAL A 9 10.20 13.84 -18.18
C VAL A 9 10.05 12.32 -18.09
N LEU A 10 10.20 11.60 -19.19
CA LEU A 10 10.15 10.14 -19.20
C LEU A 10 11.27 9.51 -18.35
N GLY A 11 12.48 10.07 -18.42
CA GLY A 11 13.61 9.61 -17.61
C GLY A 11 13.40 9.83 -16.10
N ILE A 12 12.84 10.99 -15.72
CA ILE A 12 12.53 11.31 -14.32
C ILE A 12 11.44 10.37 -13.79
N VAL A 13 10.35 10.17 -14.54
CA VAL A 13 9.27 9.25 -14.16
C VAL A 13 9.79 7.82 -14.01
N SER A 14 10.62 7.35 -14.95
CA SER A 14 11.23 6.02 -14.87
C SER A 14 12.14 5.88 -13.65
N THR A 15 12.94 6.90 -13.34
CA THR A 15 13.85 6.87 -12.18
C THR A 15 13.06 6.86 -10.87
N LEU A 16 12.01 7.68 -10.77
CA LEU A 16 11.12 7.70 -9.61
C LEU A 16 10.39 6.37 -9.42
N ALA A 17 9.89 5.77 -10.50
CA ALA A 17 9.26 4.44 -10.44
C ALA A 17 10.26 3.37 -9.97
N PHE A 18 11.51 3.42 -10.44
CA PHE A 18 12.54 2.47 -10.03
C PHE A 18 12.92 2.62 -8.55
N LEU A 19 13.10 3.86 -8.08
CA LEU A 19 13.33 4.16 -6.66
C LEU A 19 12.15 3.71 -5.80
N TYR A 20 10.92 3.89 -6.28
CA TYR A 20 9.72 3.45 -5.60
C TYR A 20 9.64 1.92 -5.48
N LEU A 21 10.00 1.20 -6.54
CA LEU A 21 10.11 -0.26 -6.50
C LEU A 21 11.19 -0.71 -5.50
N ILE A 22 12.38 -0.11 -5.53
CA ILE A 22 13.44 -0.41 -4.55
C ILE A 22 12.93 -0.18 -3.13
N TYR A 23 12.24 0.95 -2.88
CA TYR A 23 11.64 1.27 -1.59
C TYR A 23 10.56 0.28 -1.13
N LEU A 24 9.78 -0.29 -2.05
CA LEU A 24 8.82 -1.36 -1.76
C LEU A 24 9.54 -2.69 -1.47
N PHE A 25 10.56 -3.06 -2.24
CA PHE A 25 11.24 -4.35 -2.07
C PHE A 25 12.23 -4.40 -0.91
N LEU A 26 12.68 -3.25 -0.40
CA LEU A 26 13.52 -3.13 0.80
C LEU A 26 12.89 -3.69 2.08
N THR A 27 11.57 -3.88 2.11
CA THR A 27 10.88 -4.48 3.25
C THR A 27 10.66 -5.96 2.99
N GLY A 28 11.09 -6.82 3.92
CA GLY A 28 10.81 -8.26 3.87
C GLY A 28 9.36 -8.58 4.21
N ASP A 29 8.69 -7.73 5.00
CA ASP A 29 7.33 -7.96 5.44
C ASP A 29 6.28 -7.55 4.40
N PRO A 30 5.35 -8.46 4.03
CA PRO A 30 4.30 -8.17 3.06
C PRO A 30 3.34 -7.09 3.57
N LEU A 31 3.10 -7.04 4.88
CA LEU A 31 2.25 -6.03 5.50
C LEU A 31 2.84 -4.62 5.34
N GLU A 32 4.16 -4.49 5.49
CA GLU A 32 4.87 -3.23 5.36
C GLU A 32 4.92 -2.76 3.90
N ARG A 33 5.06 -3.68 2.93
CA ARG A 33 4.93 -3.37 1.49
C ARG A 33 3.57 -2.78 1.16
N ILE A 34 2.52 -3.40 1.70
CA ILE A 34 1.15 -2.94 1.49
C ILE A 34 0.94 -1.55 2.11
N ASN A 35 1.44 -1.34 3.34
CA ASN A 35 1.38 -0.03 3.99
C ASN A 35 2.09 1.04 3.15
N ARG A 36 3.29 0.77 2.62
CA ARG A 36 4.04 1.69 1.75
C ARG A 36 3.35 1.96 0.40
N THR A 37 2.55 1.02 -0.08
CA THR A 37 1.74 1.17 -1.30
C THR A 37 0.54 2.08 -1.05
N CYS A 38 -0.14 1.91 0.08
CA CYS A 38 -1.37 2.63 0.42
C CYS A 38 -1.14 3.99 1.13
N ALA A 39 0.00 4.17 1.80
CA ALA A 39 0.33 5.38 2.55
C ALA A 39 0.33 6.67 1.70
N PRO A 40 0.94 6.72 0.49
CA PRO A 40 0.91 7.94 -0.32
C PRO A 40 -0.50 8.33 -0.78
N LEU A 41 -1.41 7.36 -0.95
CA LEU A 41 -2.78 7.63 -1.40
C LEU A 41 -3.71 8.09 -0.27
N PHE A 42 -3.53 7.58 0.96
CA PHE A 42 -4.46 7.84 2.05
C PHE A 42 -3.82 8.52 3.26
N GLN A 43 -2.60 8.17 3.67
CA GLN A 43 -1.99 8.77 4.87
C GLN A 43 -1.30 10.12 4.61
N TRP A 44 -0.66 10.29 3.46
CA TRP A 44 -0.01 11.55 3.11
C TRP A 44 -1.02 12.70 2.93
N PRO A 45 -2.07 12.56 2.10
CA PRO A 45 -3.08 13.60 1.96
C PRO A 45 -3.89 13.79 3.24
N ALA A 46 -4.14 12.74 4.04
CA ALA A 46 -4.81 12.88 5.33
C ALA A 46 -4.15 13.91 6.25
N LYS A 47 -2.81 13.93 6.34
CA LYS A 47 -2.11 14.90 7.20
C LYS A 47 -2.37 16.35 6.79
N VAL A 48 -2.41 16.61 5.48
CA VAL A 48 -2.66 17.96 4.93
C VAL A 48 -4.14 18.33 5.08
N VAL A 49 -5.04 17.42 4.70
CA VAL A 49 -6.49 17.66 4.71
C VAL A 49 -7.02 17.76 6.13
N ILE A 50 -6.64 16.86 7.05
CA ILE A 50 -7.06 16.92 8.46
C ILE A 50 -6.49 18.18 9.12
N GLY A 51 -5.24 18.56 8.81
CA GLY A 51 -4.65 19.81 9.27
C GLY A 51 -5.48 21.03 8.85
N GLY A 52 -5.91 21.08 7.58
CA GLY A 52 -6.79 22.14 7.08
C GLY A 52 -8.19 22.09 7.70
N VAL A 53 -8.82 20.92 7.74
CA VAL A 53 -10.18 20.75 8.27
C VAL A 53 -10.26 21.08 9.75
N ARG A 54 -9.24 20.78 10.55
CA ARG A 54 -9.19 21.19 11.97
C ARG A 54 -9.23 22.71 12.16
N ILE A 55 -8.75 23.48 11.19
CA ILE A 55 -8.75 24.96 11.24
C ILE A 55 -10.08 25.53 10.73
N PHE A 56 -10.62 25.00 9.63
CA PHE A 56 -11.82 25.55 8.98
C PHE A 56 -13.15 24.94 9.45
N SER A 57 -13.14 23.71 9.97
CA SER A 57 -14.34 22.99 10.40
C SER A 57 -14.00 21.90 11.45
N PRO A 58 -13.76 22.30 12.71
CA PRO A 58 -13.30 21.37 13.77
C PRO A 58 -14.29 20.22 14.04
N GLY A 59 -15.59 20.44 13.83
CA GLY A 59 -16.62 19.41 14.00
C GLY A 59 -16.60 18.29 12.95
N SER A 60 -15.98 18.50 11.79
CA SER A 60 -15.91 17.51 10.71
C SER A 60 -14.55 16.81 10.61
N ALA A 61 -13.55 17.26 11.38
CA ALA A 61 -12.21 16.69 11.37
C ALA A 61 -12.17 15.19 11.69
N GLN A 62 -12.95 14.74 12.68
CA GLN A 62 -13.05 13.32 13.05
C GLN A 62 -13.71 12.48 11.95
N ALA A 63 -14.72 13.03 11.27
CA ALA A 63 -15.37 12.34 10.15
C ALA A 63 -14.40 12.17 8.97
N VAL A 64 -13.62 13.21 8.66
CA VAL A 64 -12.60 13.16 7.61
C VAL A 64 -11.48 12.18 7.96
N GLU A 65 -11.01 12.19 9.21
CA GLU A 65 -9.99 11.27 9.72
C GLU A 65 -10.46 9.80 9.59
N SER A 66 -11.71 9.51 9.97
CA SER A 66 -12.32 8.18 9.80
C SER A 66 -12.42 7.75 8.33
N LYS A 67 -12.70 8.67 7.40
CA LYS A 67 -12.76 8.35 5.96
C LYS A 67 -11.40 7.96 5.39
N PHE A 68 -10.34 8.68 5.78
CA PHE A 68 -8.98 8.35 5.35
C PHE A 68 -8.50 7.03 5.95
N ASP A 69 -8.81 6.74 7.21
CA ASP A 69 -8.45 5.46 7.83
C ASP A 69 -9.20 4.29 7.18
N THR A 70 -10.51 4.45 6.93
CA THR A 70 -11.32 3.45 6.21
C THR A 70 -10.76 3.20 4.79
N GLY A 71 -10.40 4.27 4.08
CA GLY A 71 -9.78 4.20 2.76
C GLY A 71 -8.44 3.47 2.78
N PHE A 72 -7.61 3.74 3.79
CA PHE A 72 -6.33 3.06 3.99
C PHE A 72 -6.52 1.55 4.23
N GLN A 73 -7.46 1.15 5.11
CA GLN A 73 -7.74 -0.28 5.33
C GLN A 73 -8.31 -0.96 4.08
N THR A 74 -9.15 -0.26 3.32
CA THR A 74 -9.71 -0.79 2.05
C THR A 74 -8.62 -1.01 1.01
N CYS A 75 -7.68 -0.07 0.88
CA CYS A 75 -6.51 -0.24 0.02
C CYS A 75 -5.66 -1.44 0.47
N ARG A 76 -5.40 -1.57 1.78
CA ARG A 76 -4.65 -2.71 2.32
C ARG A 76 -5.31 -4.04 1.96
N GLN A 77 -6.62 -4.13 2.13
CA GLN A 77 -7.40 -5.32 1.81
C GLN A 77 -7.36 -5.63 0.31
N TRP A 78 -7.49 -4.62 -0.53
CA TRP A 78 -7.45 -4.79 -1.98
C TRP A 78 -6.08 -5.29 -2.46
N VAL A 79 -4.98 -4.69 -1.98
CA VAL A 79 -3.62 -5.14 -2.32
C VAL A 79 -3.36 -6.55 -1.77
N TRP A 80 -3.79 -6.84 -0.55
CA TRP A 80 -3.70 -8.19 0.03
C TRP A 80 -4.42 -9.22 -0.84
N ASN A 81 -5.67 -8.95 -1.22
CA ASN A 81 -6.46 -9.83 -2.05
C ASN A 81 -5.85 -10.02 -3.45
N SER A 82 -5.25 -8.97 -4.02
CA SER A 82 -4.72 -9.01 -5.39
C SER A 82 -3.38 -9.72 -5.49
N PHE A 83 -2.49 -9.55 -4.50
CA PHE A 83 -1.11 -10.02 -4.58
C PHE A 83 -0.77 -11.18 -3.64
N TYR A 84 -1.47 -11.32 -2.52
CA TYR A 84 -1.06 -12.25 -1.46
C TYR A 84 -2.10 -13.32 -1.15
N ALA A 85 -3.39 -13.09 -1.39
CA ALA A 85 -4.44 -14.04 -1.01
C ALA A 85 -4.31 -15.40 -1.70
N ALA A 86 -3.89 -15.44 -2.97
CA ALA A 86 -3.70 -16.68 -3.70
C ALA A 86 -2.54 -17.52 -3.13
N ASP A 87 -1.41 -16.88 -2.81
CA ASP A 87 -0.25 -17.56 -2.24
C ASP A 87 -0.50 -17.99 -0.79
N TYR A 88 -1.18 -17.16 0.00
CA TYR A 88 -1.60 -17.52 1.36
C TYR A 88 -2.58 -18.70 1.39
N ALA A 89 -3.50 -18.77 0.42
CA ALA A 89 -4.41 -19.90 0.30
C ALA A 89 -3.65 -21.21 0.03
N ARG A 90 -2.67 -21.18 -0.89
CA ARG A 90 -1.81 -22.32 -1.23
C ARG A 90 -0.90 -22.76 -0.08
N LEU A 91 -0.36 -21.81 0.68
CA LEU A 91 0.43 -22.10 1.88
C LEU A 91 -0.44 -22.75 2.96
N ARG A 92 -1.66 -22.23 3.20
CA ARG A 92 -2.58 -22.83 4.17
C ARG A 92 -2.99 -24.25 3.81
N THR A 93 -3.24 -24.55 2.54
CA THR A 93 -3.59 -25.92 2.13
C THR A 93 -2.40 -26.86 2.33
N ARG A 94 -1.18 -26.46 1.98
CA ARG A 94 0.02 -27.26 2.24
C ARG A 94 0.25 -27.51 3.72
N THR A 95 0.15 -26.49 4.56
CA THR A 95 0.27 -26.65 6.02
C THR A 95 -0.84 -27.56 6.58
N ALA A 96 -2.07 -27.48 6.05
CA ALA A 96 -3.16 -28.36 6.46
C ALA A 96 -2.96 -29.83 6.02
N GLU A 97 -2.31 -30.07 4.88
CA GLU A 97 -1.94 -31.40 4.41
C GLU A 97 -0.77 -31.98 5.21
N ASP A 98 0.24 -31.18 5.50
CA ASP A 98 1.42 -31.56 6.29
C ASP A 98 1.03 -31.96 7.74
N ASN A 99 0.17 -31.17 8.39
CA ASN A 99 -0.37 -31.51 9.71
C ASN A 99 -1.25 -32.77 9.72
N ARG A 100 -1.89 -33.13 8.59
CA ARG A 100 -2.64 -34.39 8.46
C ARG A 100 -1.73 -35.59 8.18
N GLY A 101 -0.60 -35.37 7.49
CA GLY A 101 0.41 -36.41 7.26
C GLY A 101 1.20 -36.75 8.52
N GLY A 102 1.51 -35.76 9.37
CA GLY A 102 2.21 -35.95 10.63
C GLY A 102 1.37 -36.55 11.76
N ALA A 103 0.04 -36.55 11.66
CA ALA A 103 -0.86 -37.17 12.65
C ALA A 103 -1.06 -38.69 12.44
N ASN A 104 -0.52 -39.25 11.35
CA ASN A 104 -0.61 -40.67 11.00
C ASN A 104 0.76 -41.41 11.07
N GLN A 105 1.77 -40.79 11.69
CA GLN A 105 3.01 -41.45 12.13
C GLN A 105 3.03 -41.52 13.66
#